data_AF-A0A6G0PHY0-F1
#
_entry.id   AF-A0A6G0PHY0-F1
#
_cell.length_a   1.000
_cell.length_b   1.000
_cell.length_c   1.000
_cell.angle_alpha   90.00
_cell.angle_beta   90.00
_cell.angle_gamma   90.00
#
_symmetry.space_group_name_H-M   'P 1'
#
loop_
_entity.id
_entity.type
_entity.pdbx_description
1 polymer ?
#
loop_
_entity_poly.entity_id
_entity_poly.type
_entity_poly.pdbx_seq_one_letter_code
_entity_poly.pdbx_strand_id
1 'polypeptide(L)'
;MGLIQPMPSLLKKDVAWNWHPEHQDAFDVVKKSLASAPVLMLPNTSRSFHVVCDASDFAIGCALMQFDADGRGCIVSYQSRQMKPAEKTTLSVTRSSSLCATL
;
A
#
# COMPACT_ATOMS: atom_id res chain seq x y z
N MET A 1 -3.03 -2.54 -19.90
CA MET A 1 -4.31 -2.30 -19.19
C MET A 1 -5.26 -3.52 -19.11
N GLY A 2 -4.99 -4.64 -19.81
CA GLY A 2 -5.93 -5.79 -19.85
C GLY A 2 -5.84 -6.82 -18.71
N LEU A 3 -4.75 -6.85 -17.92
CA LEU A 3 -4.48 -7.94 -16.97
C LEU A 3 -5.18 -7.81 -15.62
N ILE A 4 -5.69 -6.63 -15.26
CA ILE A 4 -6.30 -6.33 -13.95
C ILE A 4 -7.83 -6.26 -14.03
N GLN A 5 -8.39 -6.36 -15.24
CA GLN A 5 -9.81 -6.21 -15.53
C GLN A 5 -10.77 -7.13 -14.73
N PRO A 6 -10.43 -8.38 -14.34
CA PRO A 6 -11.38 -9.20 -13.58
C PRO A 6 -11.45 -8.81 -12.09
N MET A 7 -10.50 -8.04 -11.55
CA MET A 7 -10.52 -7.68 -10.12
C MET A 7 -11.62 -6.66 -9.77
N PRO A 8 -11.85 -5.57 -10.54
CA PRO A 8 -12.93 -4.62 -10.27
C PRO A 8 -14.34 -5.23 -10.30
N SER A 9 -14.57 -6.31 -11.05
CA SER A 9 -15.88 -6.96 -11.09
C SER A 9 -16.26 -7.63 -9.77
N LEU A 10 -15.27 -8.07 -8.97
CA LEU A 10 -15.50 -8.61 -7.62
C LEU A 10 -15.91 -7.53 -6.60
N LEU A 11 -15.62 -6.26 -6.87
CA LEU A 11 -15.90 -5.14 -5.97
C LEU A 11 -17.23 -4.44 -6.28
N LYS A 12 -18.00 -4.94 -7.26
CA LYS A 12 -19.31 -4.38 -7.61
C LYS A 12 -20.33 -4.73 -6.54
N LYS A 13 -21.16 -3.74 -6.18
CA LYS A 13 -22.30 -3.95 -5.29
C LYS A 13 -23.26 -4.99 -5.91
N ASP A 14 -23.83 -5.85 -5.07
CA ASP A 14 -24.82 -6.87 -5.43
C ASP A 14 -24.29 -7.99 -6.36
N VAL A 15 -22.97 -8.13 -6.48
CA VAL A 15 -22.33 -9.28 -7.16
C VAL A 15 -21.88 -10.30 -6.11
N ALA A 16 -22.21 -11.57 -6.33
CA ALA A 16 -21.71 -12.65 -5.49
C ALA A 16 -20.18 -12.76 -5.63
N TRP A 17 -19.48 -12.79 -4.50
CA TRP A 17 -18.03 -12.93 -4.47
C TRP A 17 -17.62 -14.35 -4.89
N ASN A 18 -17.34 -14.52 -6.19
CA ASN A 18 -16.93 -15.80 -6.78
C ASN A 18 -15.51 -15.71 -7.32
N TRP A 19 -14.57 -16.37 -6.64
CA TRP A 19 -13.16 -16.36 -7.02
C TRP A 19 -12.87 -17.44 -8.07
N HIS A 20 -12.84 -17.04 -9.33
CA HIS A 20 -12.47 -17.90 -10.48
C HIS A 20 -10.98 -17.83 -10.82
N PRO A 21 -10.43 -18.80 -11.58
CA PRO A 21 -9.01 -18.83 -11.96
C PRO A 21 -8.50 -17.54 -12.61
N GLU A 22 -9.32 -16.87 -13.43
CA GLU A 22 -9.01 -15.57 -14.04
C GLU A 22 -8.73 -14.45 -13.03
N HIS A 23 -9.36 -14.47 -11.85
CA HIS A 23 -9.10 -13.54 -10.75
C HIS A 23 -7.77 -13.86 -10.08
N GLN A 24 -7.46 -15.15 -9.93
CA GLN A 24 -6.19 -15.61 -9.38
C GLN A 24 -5.03 -15.21 -10.28
N ASP A 25 -5.15 -15.41 -11.59
CA ASP A 25 -4.14 -15.01 -12.57
C ASP A 25 -3.90 -13.50 -12.56
N ALA A 26 -4.99 -12.70 -12.54
CA ALA A 26 -4.88 -11.26 -12.41
C ALA A 26 -4.22 -10.83 -11.09
N PHE A 27 -4.59 -11.45 -9.98
CA PHE A 27 -4.00 -11.18 -8.67
C PHE A 27 -2.51 -11.56 -8.62
N ASP A 28 -2.13 -12.69 -9.21
CA ASP A 28 -0.74 -13.13 -9.29
C ASP A 28 0.11 -12.22 -10.18
N VAL A 29 -0.47 -11.70 -11.27
CA VAL A 29 0.18 -10.68 -12.10
C VAL A 29 0.38 -9.38 -11.33
N VAL A 30 -0.63 -8.92 -10.57
CA VAL A 30 -0.50 -7.73 -9.71
C VAL A 30 0.57 -7.95 -8.64
N LYS A 31 0.56 -9.09 -7.95
CA LYS A 31 1.60 -9.45 -6.99
C LYS A 31 2.98 -9.47 -7.63
N LYS A 32 3.13 -10.09 -8.81
CA LYS A 32 4.40 -10.10 -9.54
C LYS A 32 4.84 -8.70 -9.93
N SER A 33 3.93 -7.84 -10.40
CA SER A 33 4.23 -6.45 -10.75
C SER A 33 4.65 -5.62 -9.54
N LEU A 34 4.05 -5.87 -8.38
CA LEU A 34 4.43 -5.22 -7.12
C LEU A 34 5.76 -5.78 -6.58
N ALA A 35 5.97 -7.10 -6.71
CA ALA A 35 7.17 -7.79 -6.25
C ALA A 35 8.39 -7.56 -7.17
N SER A 36 8.16 -7.30 -8.47
CA SER A 36 9.21 -6.90 -9.42
C SER A 36 9.69 -5.47 -9.22
N ALA A 37 9.22 -4.81 -8.15
CA ALA A 37 9.52 -3.46 -7.69
C ALA A 37 8.79 -2.33 -8.47
N PRO A 38 8.17 -1.35 -7.80
CA PRO A 38 8.43 0.02 -8.21
C PRO A 38 9.92 0.24 -7.97
N VAL A 39 10.66 0.71 -8.98
CA VAL A 39 12.10 1.03 -8.86
C VAL A 39 12.33 1.75 -7.53
N LEU A 40 12.84 1.01 -6.53
CA LEU A 40 13.11 1.59 -5.23
C LEU A 40 14.23 2.58 -5.46
N MET A 41 13.95 3.86 -5.25
CA MET A 41 14.95 4.88 -5.42
C MET A 41 15.96 4.76 -4.29
N LEU A 42 17.25 4.86 -4.62
CA LEU A 42 18.26 5.02 -3.59
C LEU A 42 17.96 6.30 -2.79
N PRO A 43 17.95 6.23 -1.45
CA PRO A 43 17.65 7.38 -0.63
C PRO A 43 18.67 8.50 -0.88
N ASN A 44 18.18 9.70 -1.13
CA ASN A 44 19.02 10.90 -1.19
C ASN A 44 18.84 11.70 0.10
N THR A 45 19.87 11.71 0.94
CA THR A 45 19.85 12.40 2.24
C THR A 45 19.76 13.93 2.13
N SER A 46 19.96 14.50 0.95
CA SER A 46 19.82 15.94 0.70
C SER A 46 18.39 16.36 0.36
N ARG A 47 17.44 15.42 0.26
CA ARG A 47 16.03 15.67 -0.07
C ARG A 47 15.14 15.30 1.10
N SER A 48 13.98 15.96 1.20
CA SER A 48 12.96 15.63 2.21
C SER A 48 12.43 14.21 2.02
N PHE A 49 12.05 13.59 3.13
CA PHE A 49 11.38 12.30 3.11
C PHE A 49 9.90 12.47 3.45
N HIS A 50 9.06 11.70 2.77
CA HIS A 50 7.62 11.66 3.03
C HIS A 50 7.24 10.26 3.45
N VAL A 51 6.56 10.13 4.57
CA VAL A 51 6.06 8.85 5.06
C VAL A 51 4.56 8.83 4.90
N VAL A 52 4.07 7.89 4.11
CA VAL A 52 2.63 7.63 3.98
C VAL A 52 2.31 6.39 4.80
N CYS A 53 1.52 6.56 5.86
CA CYS A 53 1.08 5.47 6.73
C CYS A 53 -0.41 5.17 6.52
N ASP A 54 -0.73 3.88 6.52
CA ASP A 54 -2.09 3.37 6.67
C ASP A 54 -2.13 2.34 7.81
N ALA A 55 -3.22 2.33 8.56
CA ALA A 55 -3.37 1.47 9.73
C ALA A 55 -4.77 0.87 9.78
N SER A 56 -4.80 -0.42 10.13
CA SER A 56 -6.00 -1.18 10.48
C SER A 56 -6.00 -1.50 11.99
N ASP A 57 -7.06 -2.13 12.48
CA ASP A 57 -7.13 -2.59 13.89
C ASP A 57 -6.05 -3.63 14.25
N PHE A 58 -5.39 -4.22 13.26
CA PHE A 58 -4.48 -5.36 13.45
C PHE A 58 -3.04 -5.06 13.05
N ALA A 59 -2.82 -4.15 12.11
CA ALA A 59 -1.51 -3.91 11.52
C ALA A 59 -1.37 -2.47 11.04
N ILE A 60 -0.13 -2.00 11.03
CA ILE A 60 0.28 -0.71 10.44
C ILE A 60 1.23 -0.97 9.27
N GLY A 61 1.01 -0.26 8.19
CA GLY A 61 1.89 -0.21 7.03
C GLY A 61 2.31 1.22 6.74
N CYS A 62 3.53 1.40 6.27
CA CYS A 62 4.03 2.68 5.79
C CYS A 62 4.90 2.53 4.55
N ALA A 63 4.90 3.57 3.73
CA ALA A 63 5.79 3.75 2.60
C ALA A 63 6.63 5.01 2.83
N LEU A 64 7.95 4.87 2.76
CA LEU A 64 8.89 5.98 2.72
C LEU A 64 9.09 6.39 1.27
N MET A 65 8.93 7.68 0.99
CA MET A 65 8.94 8.25 -0.35
C MET A 65 9.80 9.51 -0.44
N GLN A 66 10.34 9.78 -1.61
CA GLN A 66 10.99 11.05 -1.95
C GLN A 66 10.49 11.53 -3.31
N PHE A 67 10.44 12.84 -3.50
CA PHE A 67 10.15 13.41 -4.81
C PHE A 67 11.43 13.50 -5.65
N ASP A 68 11.36 12.99 -6.89
CA ASP A 68 12.43 13.14 -7.86
C ASP A 68 12.55 14.60 -8.37
N ALA A 69 13.50 14.86 -9.29
CA ALA A 69 13.70 16.21 -9.82
C ALA A 69 12.51 16.72 -10.65
N ASP A 70 11.68 15.80 -11.17
CA ASP A 70 10.48 16.09 -11.94
C ASP A 70 9.22 16.20 -11.04
N GLY A 71 9.39 16.14 -9.72
CA GLY A 71 8.29 16.18 -8.75
C GLY A 71 7.47 14.90 -8.68
N ARG A 72 7.97 13.76 -9.16
CA ARG A 72 7.28 12.46 -9.07
C ARG A 72 7.64 11.79 -7.75
N GLY A 73 6.62 11.29 -7.06
CA GLY A 73 6.80 10.53 -5.82
C GLY A 73 7.39 9.15 -6.13
N CYS A 74 8.60 8.90 -5.63
CA CYS A 74 9.29 7.62 -5.76
C CYS A 74 9.37 6.93 -4.40
N ILE A 75 9.13 5.62 -4.39
CA ILE A 75 9.22 4.83 -3.17
C ILE A 75 10.69 4.53 -2.88
N VAL A 76 11.11 4.76 -1.65
CA VAL A 76 12.43 4.40 -1.12
C VAL A 76 12.34 3.06 -0.39
N SER A 77 11.31 2.88 0.43
CA SER A 77 11.08 1.62 1.15
C SER A 77 9.64 1.45 1.57
N TYR A 78 9.25 0.20 1.80
CA TYR A 78 8.01 -0.17 2.48
C TYR A 78 8.35 -0.77 3.82
N GLN A 79 7.54 -0.48 4.83
CA GLN A 79 7.64 -1.15 6.12
C GLN A 79 6.25 -1.47 6.67
N SER A 80 6.07 -2.67 7.21
CA SER A 80 4.80 -3.07 7.80
C SER A 80 5.01 -3.97 8.99
N ARG A 81 4.14 -3.86 10.00
CA ARG A 81 4.15 -4.74 11.16
C ARG A 81 2.76 -4.92 11.74
N GLN A 82 2.56 -6.05 12.40
CA GLN A 82 1.38 -6.25 13.24
C GLN A 82 1.44 -5.34 14.47
N MET A 83 0.27 -4.89 14.91
CA MET A 83 0.12 -4.12 16.14
C MET A 83 0.27 -5.02 17.36
N LYS A 84 0.98 -4.51 18.37
CA LYS A 84 1.06 -5.15 19.68
C LYS A 84 -0.30 -5.04 20.37
N PRO A 85 -0.66 -5.96 21.28
CA PRO A 85 -1.93 -5.89 22.01
C PRO A 85 -2.21 -4.53 22.65
N ALA A 86 -1.18 -3.87 23.19
CA ALA A 86 -1.29 -2.54 23.80
C ALA A 86 -1.59 -1.40 22.80
N GLU A 87 -1.26 -1.57 21.51
CA GLU A 87 -1.48 -0.56 20.47
C GLU A 87 -2.89 -0.65 19.87
N LYS A 88 -3.50 -1.85 19.90
CA LYS A 88 -4.85 -2.11 19.38
C LYS A 88 -5.93 -1.34 20.14
N THR A 89 -5.76 -1.15 21.45
CA THR A 89 -6.73 -0.45 22.30
C THR A 89 -6.65 1.07 22.18
N THR A 90 -5.47 1.61 21.88
CA THR A 90 -5.24 3.07 21.80
C THR A 90 -5.60 3.64 20.43
N LEU A 91 -5.39 2.87 19.35
CA LEU A 91 -5.64 3.33 17.97
C LEU A 91 -7.11 3.19 17.52
N SER A 92 -7.90 2.32 18.15
CA SER A 92 -9.34 2.19 17.85
C SER A 92 -10.16 3.46 18.19
N VAL A 93 -9.62 4.34 19.02
CA VAL A 93 -10.21 5.66 19.35
C VAL A 93 -9.88 6.72 18.30
N THR A 94 -8.79 6.56 17.54
CA THR A 94 -8.35 7.49 16.50
C THR A 94 -8.64 6.87 15.12
N ARG A 95 -9.91 6.79 14.77
CA ARG A 95 -10.41 6.23 13.50
C ARG A 95 -9.67 6.83 12.29
N SER A 96 -8.94 5.96 11.58
CA SER A 96 -8.66 6.00 10.15
C SER A 96 -8.34 7.39 9.58
N SER A 97 -7.18 7.92 9.95
CA SER A 97 -6.55 9.02 9.20
C SER A 97 -5.29 8.48 8.56
N SER A 98 -5.26 8.41 7.23
CA SER A 98 -4.03 8.26 6.47
C SER A 98 -3.05 9.33 6.95
N LEU A 99 -2.10 8.95 7.78
CA LEU A 99 -1.13 9.88 8.34
C LEU A 99 0.00 9.99 7.34
N CYS A 100 -0.09 10.98 6.46
CA CYS A 100 1.05 11.44 5.69
C CYS A 100 1.92 12.30 6.62
N ALA A 101 2.89 11.68 7.28
CA ALA A 101 3.88 12.40 8.05
C ALA A 101 5.03 12.78 7.10
N THR A 102 5.22 14.07 6.84
CA THR A 102 6.44 14.55 6.16
C THR A 102 7.52 14.72 7.24
N LEU A 103 8.64 14.00 7.10
CA LEU A 103 9.77 14.04 8.04
C LEU A 103 10.87 14.98 7.54
#